data_AF-A0A8H5I3I5-F1
#
_entry.id   AF-A0A8H5I3I5-F1
#
_cell.length_a   1.000
_cell.length_b   1.000
_cell.length_c   1.000
_cell.angle_alpha   90.00
_cell.angle_beta   90.00
_cell.angle_gamma   90.00
#
_symmetry.space_group_name_H-M   'P 1'
#
loop_
_entity.id
_entity.type
_entity.pdbx_description
1 polymer ?
#
loop_
_entity_poly.entity_id
_entity_poly.type
_entity_poly.pdbx_seq_one_letter_code
_entity_poly.pdbx_strand_id
1 'polypeptide(L)'
;MEMKHVLSQNVLKSPTQKDFNYMFQWLYHRIDPSHKFQKNIDQEVPPLLKQMRYPFERSITKSQIAAVGGQNWSTFLGLLHWMMQLAQMLDGYVNCQYDEACMESGVDVSGDRIIFDFLSNGYRDWLAMDEDMGDEEAERVLAPHVQSMAAAFERSNSKYTSELEMLEAENARLLKEIEDLEKSTPDPAVLDNHFKIMEEDKIKFEEYNALAMQRSEKYESRSQVLQEELDKLMEELQEADEERRSLQKAVDAQGISMQDIDRMTAERERLQRGIESAGQRLEEVKKKVTERETEASRKLDELEQMVDRYNTMAYQIALIPSTAANAKGREFELQVMVADSSDYTSTNLKGSSGPSSADRLLVDATTGYQAGHILNLDLRGQIRNSFLSLRKEISDRRAAAMEEMMKDHDLLDGIKEAIEDRRSEVEALNHRVRAAEEEYERTKEVSTAQKMASDAHIEKMEKELSRMRAGLSENVQILEQREINTTIEYEQLVLQANALREELHTEIDRMLNDVIKFKIHVQKNLDDYEGFVADELEKELGSDEMGEETRQMDM
;
A
#
# COMPACT_ATOMS: atom_id res chain seq x y z
N MET A 1 -74.41 26.26 1.00
CA MET A 1 -75.52 25.93 0.09
C MET A 1 -75.87 24.46 0.30
N GLU A 2 -76.93 24.12 1.04
CA GLU A 2 -77.37 22.73 1.17
C GLU A 2 -78.03 22.30 -0.15
N MET A 3 -77.25 21.74 -1.06
CA MET A 3 -77.82 21.06 -2.21
C MET A 3 -78.45 19.75 -1.70
N LYS A 4 -79.77 19.76 -1.45
CA LYS A 4 -80.59 18.57 -1.08
C LYS A 4 -80.71 17.56 -2.24
N HIS A 5 -79.61 17.33 -2.96
CA HIS A 5 -79.52 16.44 -4.11
C HIS A 5 -78.79 15.17 -3.70
N VAL A 6 -79.48 14.03 -3.74
CA VAL A 6 -78.92 12.74 -3.33
C VAL A 6 -78.26 12.08 -4.55
N LEU A 7 -76.94 11.90 -4.49
CA LEU A 7 -76.21 11.14 -5.51
C LEU A 7 -76.40 9.63 -5.24
N SER A 8 -77.04 8.92 -6.18
CA SER A 8 -77.15 7.46 -6.10
C SER A 8 -75.86 6.78 -6.58
N GLN A 9 -75.61 5.54 -6.13
CA GLN A 9 -74.40 4.78 -6.48
C GLN A 9 -74.24 4.54 -8.00
N ASN A 10 -75.32 4.67 -8.77
CA ASN A 10 -75.33 4.54 -10.24
C ASN A 10 -75.09 5.86 -11.00
N VAL A 11 -75.07 7.02 -10.33
CA VAL A 11 -74.87 8.34 -10.96
C VAL A 11 -73.50 8.43 -11.65
N LEU A 12 -72.48 7.75 -11.12
CA LEU A 12 -71.14 7.73 -11.72
C LEU A 12 -71.07 6.90 -13.01
N LYS A 13 -72.03 6.00 -13.27
CA LYS A 13 -72.09 5.18 -14.49
C LYS A 13 -72.88 5.87 -15.61
N SER A 14 -73.96 6.56 -15.27
CA SER A 14 -74.83 7.25 -16.24
C SER A 14 -75.50 8.44 -15.56
N PRO A 15 -74.81 9.59 -15.44
CA PRO A 15 -75.36 10.76 -14.78
C PRO A 15 -76.38 11.48 -15.66
N THR A 16 -77.31 12.16 -15.02
CA THR A 16 -78.12 13.17 -15.68
C THR A 16 -77.30 14.47 -15.85
N GLN A 17 -77.73 15.34 -16.76
CA GLN A 17 -77.15 16.69 -16.87
C GLN A 17 -77.25 17.46 -15.54
N LYS A 18 -78.32 17.23 -14.78
CA LYS A 18 -78.53 17.85 -13.47
C LYS A 18 -77.50 17.38 -12.44
N ASP A 19 -77.16 16.10 -12.45
CA ASP A 19 -76.14 15.52 -11.56
C ASP A 19 -74.77 16.15 -11.83
N PHE A 20 -74.36 16.23 -13.10
CA PHE A 20 -73.10 16.86 -13.47
C PHE A 20 -73.06 18.34 -13.04
N ASN A 21 -74.13 19.09 -13.31
CA ASN A 21 -74.18 20.51 -12.96
C ASN A 21 -73.99 20.72 -11.45
N TYR A 22 -74.67 19.94 -10.62
CA TYR A 22 -74.52 20.05 -9.16
C TYR A 22 -73.17 19.57 -8.66
N MET A 23 -72.64 18.46 -9.19
CA MET A 23 -71.29 18.00 -8.83
C MET A 23 -70.23 19.05 -9.19
N PHE A 24 -70.31 19.64 -10.39
CA PHE A 24 -69.41 20.69 -10.83
C PHE A 24 -69.52 21.94 -9.96
N GLN A 25 -70.74 22.43 -9.72
CA GLN A 25 -70.96 23.61 -8.89
C GLN A 25 -70.48 23.41 -7.45
N TRP A 26 -70.72 22.24 -6.88
CA TRP A 26 -70.27 21.91 -5.53
C TRP A 26 -68.74 21.85 -5.45
N LEU A 27 -68.09 21.13 -6.36
CA LEU A 27 -66.62 21.06 -6.41
C LEU A 27 -65.98 22.41 -6.69
N TYR A 28 -66.55 23.19 -7.61
CA TYR A 28 -66.03 24.52 -7.91
C TYR A 28 -66.18 25.46 -6.70
N HIS A 29 -67.26 25.37 -5.94
CA HIS A 29 -67.43 26.16 -4.72
C HIS A 29 -66.46 25.76 -3.59
N ARG A 30 -65.96 24.53 -3.59
CA ARG A 30 -64.85 24.11 -2.71
C ARG A 30 -63.52 24.76 -3.12
N ILE A 31 -63.33 25.03 -4.41
CA ILE A 31 -62.13 25.68 -4.97
C ILE A 31 -62.22 27.20 -4.79
N ASP A 32 -63.38 27.80 -5.09
CA ASP A 32 -63.66 29.23 -4.95
C ASP A 32 -65.01 29.45 -4.24
N PRO A 33 -64.98 29.65 -2.91
CA PRO A 33 -66.19 29.89 -2.11
C PRO A 33 -66.92 31.19 -2.47
N SER A 34 -66.24 32.15 -3.11
CA SER A 34 -66.82 33.46 -3.44
C SER A 34 -67.63 33.45 -4.75
N HIS A 35 -67.43 32.43 -5.58
CA HIS A 35 -68.04 32.35 -6.90
C HIS A 35 -69.55 32.10 -6.84
N LYS A 36 -70.29 32.87 -7.66
CA LYS A 36 -71.74 32.72 -7.84
C LYS A 36 -72.04 32.46 -9.32
N PHE A 37 -72.58 31.28 -9.61
CA PHE A 37 -73.04 30.90 -10.95
C PHE A 37 -74.27 31.74 -11.35
N GLN A 38 -74.24 32.42 -12.50
CA GLN A 38 -75.30 33.35 -12.93
C GLN A 38 -75.97 32.94 -14.25
N LYS A 39 -75.23 32.31 -15.16
CA LYS A 39 -75.66 31.84 -16.48
C LYS A 39 -75.76 30.31 -16.49
N ASN A 40 -76.21 29.79 -17.62
CA ASN A 40 -76.24 28.35 -17.84
C ASN A 40 -74.82 27.76 -17.81
N ILE A 41 -74.72 26.57 -17.24
CA ILE A 41 -73.47 25.85 -16.98
C ILE A 41 -72.61 25.64 -18.25
N ASP A 42 -73.24 25.50 -19.42
CA ASP A 42 -72.57 25.30 -20.71
C ASP A 42 -71.80 26.54 -21.17
N GLN A 43 -72.15 27.71 -20.64
CA GLN A 43 -71.49 28.98 -20.92
C GLN A 43 -70.44 29.35 -19.88
N GLU A 44 -70.62 28.91 -18.63
CA GLU A 44 -69.69 29.24 -17.53
C GLU A 44 -68.59 28.20 -17.34
N VAL A 45 -68.82 26.92 -17.64
CA VAL A 45 -67.79 25.88 -17.48
C VAL A 45 -66.53 26.17 -18.32
N PRO A 46 -66.59 26.48 -19.64
CA PRO A 46 -65.38 26.72 -20.43
C PRO A 46 -64.45 27.83 -19.88
N PRO A 47 -64.93 29.05 -19.54
CA PRO A 47 -64.07 30.06 -18.95
C PRO A 47 -63.55 29.68 -17.56
N LEU A 48 -64.35 28.96 -16.75
CA LEU A 48 -63.90 28.48 -15.44
C LEU A 48 -62.78 27.43 -15.55
N LEU A 49 -62.87 26.51 -16.51
CA LEU A 49 -61.80 25.54 -16.79
C LEU A 49 -60.51 26.24 -17.21
N LYS A 50 -60.63 27.30 -18.03
CA LYS A 50 -59.48 28.11 -18.45
C LYS A 50 -58.86 28.85 -17.27
N GLN A 51 -59.68 29.40 -16.38
CA GLN A 51 -59.23 30.11 -15.18
C GLN A 51 -58.52 29.18 -14.18
N MET A 52 -59.08 27.99 -13.93
CA MET A 52 -58.44 26.95 -13.11
C MET A 52 -57.21 26.32 -13.80
N ARG A 53 -56.90 26.73 -15.03
CA ARG A 53 -55.82 26.17 -15.86
C ARG A 53 -55.93 24.65 -16.03
N TYR A 54 -57.15 24.16 -16.24
CA TYR A 54 -57.38 22.74 -16.50
C TYR A 54 -56.58 22.30 -17.74
N PRO A 55 -55.69 21.30 -17.62
CA PRO A 55 -54.74 20.95 -18.70
C PRO A 55 -55.41 20.59 -20.03
N PHE A 56 -56.63 20.06 -19.99
CA PHE A 56 -57.36 19.60 -21.17
C PHE A 56 -58.55 20.51 -21.55
N GLU A 57 -58.56 21.78 -21.11
CA GLU A 57 -59.64 22.75 -21.40
C GLU A 57 -59.98 22.84 -22.89
N ARG A 58 -58.97 22.87 -23.77
CA ARG A 58 -59.17 22.93 -25.24
C ARG A 58 -59.85 21.71 -25.85
N SER A 59 -59.85 20.57 -25.16
CA SER A 59 -60.49 19.34 -25.63
C SER A 59 -61.99 19.28 -25.34
N ILE A 60 -62.49 20.18 -24.47
CA ILE A 60 -63.88 20.22 -24.04
C ILE A 60 -64.59 21.38 -24.74
N THR A 61 -65.56 21.05 -25.58
CA THR A 61 -66.33 22.03 -26.35
C THR A 61 -67.68 22.33 -25.69
N LYS A 62 -68.23 23.52 -25.96
CA LYS A 62 -69.54 23.95 -25.44
C LYS A 62 -70.68 22.95 -25.73
N SER A 63 -70.69 22.35 -26.92
CA SER A 63 -71.70 21.36 -27.32
C SER A 63 -71.61 20.06 -26.51
N GLN A 64 -70.42 19.65 -26.08
CA GLN A 64 -70.24 18.46 -25.24
C GLN A 64 -70.72 18.73 -23.80
N ILE A 65 -70.57 19.96 -23.29
CA ILE A 65 -71.02 20.34 -21.93
C ILE A 65 -72.55 20.43 -21.85
N ALA A 66 -73.22 20.75 -22.96
CA ALA A 66 -74.68 20.77 -23.02
C ALA A 66 -75.31 19.35 -22.89
N ALA A 67 -74.54 18.28 -23.12
CA ALA A 67 -74.99 16.89 -23.06
C ALA A 67 -73.90 15.95 -22.52
N VAL A 68 -73.63 16.03 -21.20
CA VAL A 68 -72.51 15.33 -20.54
C VAL A 68 -72.72 13.83 -20.30
N GLY A 69 -73.96 13.35 -20.28
CA GLY A 69 -74.32 11.95 -19.98
C GLY A 69 -74.20 10.97 -21.16
N GLY A 70 -73.65 11.40 -22.30
CA GLY A 70 -73.48 10.58 -23.50
C GLY A 70 -72.12 9.85 -23.57
N GLN A 71 -71.63 9.62 -24.78
CA GLN A 71 -70.35 8.92 -25.04
C GLN A 71 -69.12 9.61 -24.41
N ASN A 72 -69.22 10.91 -24.11
CA ASN A 72 -68.13 11.71 -23.55
C ASN A 72 -68.12 11.77 -22.01
N TRP A 73 -68.96 10.99 -21.32
CA TRP A 73 -69.04 11.03 -19.86
C TRP A 73 -67.71 10.75 -19.17
N SER A 74 -66.88 9.84 -19.69
CA SER A 74 -65.54 9.54 -19.14
C SER A 74 -64.65 10.78 -19.05
N THR A 75 -64.75 11.70 -20.03
CA THR A 75 -64.00 12.96 -20.05
C THR A 75 -64.47 13.91 -18.95
N PHE A 76 -65.79 14.02 -18.76
CA PHE A 76 -66.38 14.85 -17.70
C PHE A 76 -66.17 14.28 -16.30
N LEU A 77 -66.16 12.95 -16.17
CA LEU A 77 -65.81 12.27 -14.93
C LEU A 77 -64.34 12.51 -14.57
N GLY A 78 -63.43 12.41 -15.56
CA GLY A 78 -62.01 12.76 -15.38
C GLY A 78 -61.82 14.21 -14.95
N LEU A 79 -62.59 15.13 -15.53
CA LEU A 79 -62.62 16.53 -15.11
C LEU A 79 -63.09 16.70 -13.66
N LEU A 80 -64.22 16.09 -13.27
CA LEU A 80 -64.73 16.18 -11.90
C LEU A 80 -63.74 15.56 -10.89
N HIS A 81 -63.10 14.46 -11.24
CA HIS A 81 -62.06 13.85 -10.41
C HIS A 81 -60.85 14.78 -10.24
N TRP A 82 -60.40 15.43 -11.32
CA TRP A 82 -59.33 16.42 -11.23
C TRP A 82 -59.72 17.61 -10.35
N MET A 83 -60.96 18.12 -10.47
CA MET A 83 -61.45 19.20 -9.61
C MET A 83 -61.55 18.76 -8.14
N MET A 84 -61.94 17.51 -7.87
CA MET A 84 -61.94 16.94 -6.53
C MET A 84 -60.53 16.87 -5.94
N GLN A 85 -59.55 16.38 -6.71
CA GLN A 85 -58.16 16.34 -6.27
C GLN A 85 -57.61 17.75 -6.03
N LEU A 86 -57.93 18.72 -6.89
CA LEU A 86 -57.57 20.11 -6.70
C LEU A 86 -58.19 20.69 -5.42
N ALA A 87 -59.47 20.44 -5.17
CA ALA A 87 -60.14 20.88 -3.95
C ALA A 87 -59.50 20.27 -2.69
N GLN A 88 -59.22 18.96 -2.70
CA GLN A 88 -58.54 18.28 -1.58
C GLN A 88 -57.14 18.83 -1.33
N MET A 89 -56.39 19.13 -2.40
CA MET A 89 -55.07 19.73 -2.30
C MET A 89 -55.14 21.14 -1.68
N LEU A 90 -56.08 21.98 -2.14
CA LEU A 90 -56.30 23.32 -1.57
C LEU A 90 -56.69 23.24 -0.09
N ASP A 91 -57.60 22.33 0.27
CA ASP A 91 -57.97 22.07 1.67
C ASP A 91 -56.75 21.60 2.50
N GLY A 92 -55.85 20.80 1.92
CA GLY A 92 -54.61 20.36 2.56
C GLY A 92 -53.66 21.52 2.87
N TYR A 93 -53.53 22.49 1.96
CA TYR A 93 -52.74 23.71 2.18
C TYR A 93 -53.32 24.59 3.29
N VAL A 94 -54.64 24.75 3.32
CA VAL A 94 -55.33 25.51 4.37
C VAL A 94 -55.14 24.87 5.74
N ASN A 95 -55.14 23.54 5.80
CA ASN A 95 -54.98 22.77 7.04
C ASN A 95 -53.53 22.41 7.38
N CYS A 96 -52.54 22.99 6.72
CA CYS A 96 -51.11 22.78 7.00
C CYS A 96 -50.65 21.30 6.86
N GLN A 97 -51.29 20.50 6.01
CA GLN A 97 -51.01 19.06 5.89
C GLN A 97 -49.70 18.74 5.17
N TYR A 98 -49.10 19.73 4.51
CA TYR A 98 -47.90 19.57 3.69
C TYR A 98 -46.64 20.17 4.33
N ASP A 99 -46.75 20.73 5.54
CA ASP A 99 -45.65 21.44 6.20
C ASP A 99 -44.45 20.51 6.46
N GLU A 100 -44.70 19.25 6.84
CA GLU A 100 -43.64 18.24 7.02
C GLU A 100 -42.92 17.92 5.70
N ALA A 101 -43.67 17.78 4.60
CA ALA A 101 -43.08 17.51 3.28
C ALA A 101 -42.27 18.71 2.76
N CYS A 102 -42.66 19.94 3.13
CA CYS A 102 -41.86 21.14 2.88
C CYS A 102 -40.56 21.11 3.67
N MET A 103 -40.62 20.70 4.95
CA MET A 103 -39.44 20.56 5.81
C MET A 103 -38.47 19.50 5.28
N GLU A 104 -38.96 18.34 4.84
CA GLU A 104 -38.16 17.30 4.18
C GLU A 104 -37.50 17.79 2.88
N SER A 105 -38.15 18.73 2.18
CA SER A 105 -37.61 19.38 0.98
C SER A 105 -36.63 20.53 1.29
N GLY A 106 -36.32 20.78 2.57
CA GLY A 106 -35.38 21.81 3.02
C GLY A 106 -35.99 23.21 3.15
N VAL A 107 -37.32 23.34 3.13
CA VAL A 107 -38.01 24.62 3.30
C VAL A 107 -38.81 24.60 4.60
N ASP A 108 -38.30 25.28 5.62
CA ASP A 108 -39.01 25.44 6.89
C ASP A 108 -40.06 26.56 6.79
N VAL A 109 -41.33 26.16 6.78
CA VAL A 109 -42.50 27.07 6.76
C VAL A 109 -43.11 27.29 8.14
N SER A 110 -42.58 26.63 9.18
CA SER A 110 -43.18 26.65 10.52
C SER A 110 -43.12 28.03 11.17
N GLY A 111 -41.97 28.71 11.08
CA GLY A 111 -41.79 30.07 11.58
C GLY A 111 -42.69 31.08 10.84
N ASP A 112 -42.72 30.99 9.50
CA ASP A 112 -43.56 31.85 8.67
C ASP A 112 -45.05 31.68 9.01
N ARG A 113 -45.50 30.46 9.30
CA ARG A 113 -46.89 30.19 9.70
C ARG A 113 -47.23 30.85 11.03
N ILE A 114 -46.34 30.75 12.01
CA ILE A 114 -46.50 31.37 13.34
C ILE A 114 -46.59 32.90 13.20
N ILE A 115 -45.70 33.49 12.40
CA ILE A 115 -45.67 34.94 12.14
C ILE A 115 -46.93 35.37 11.38
N PHE A 116 -47.34 34.62 10.36
CA PHE A 116 -48.52 34.96 9.57
C PHE A 116 -49.81 34.87 10.37
N ASP A 117 -49.94 33.91 11.29
CA ASP A 117 -51.09 33.82 12.20
C ASP A 117 -51.11 35.00 13.17
N PHE A 118 -49.96 35.38 13.73
CA PHE A 118 -49.81 36.60 14.53
C PHE A 118 -50.23 37.85 13.75
N LEU A 119 -49.65 38.06 12.56
CA LEU A 119 -49.95 39.23 11.73
C LEU A 119 -51.41 39.25 11.30
N SER A 120 -51.99 38.12 10.93
CA SER A 120 -53.38 38.05 10.48
C SER A 120 -54.37 38.36 11.60
N ASN A 121 -54.16 37.77 12.78
CA ASN A 121 -55.03 37.98 13.93
C ASN A 121 -54.83 39.37 14.55
N GLY A 122 -53.58 39.80 14.71
CA GLY A 122 -53.22 41.12 15.20
C GLY A 122 -53.72 42.23 14.27
N TYR A 123 -53.57 42.07 12.95
CA TYR A 123 -54.07 43.05 11.99
C TYR A 123 -55.59 43.12 11.93
N ARG A 124 -56.29 41.99 12.05
CA ARG A 124 -57.76 41.97 12.15
C ARG A 124 -58.24 42.74 13.37
N ASP A 125 -57.61 42.49 14.52
CA ASP A 125 -58.01 43.13 15.77
C ASP A 125 -57.61 44.61 15.77
N TRP A 126 -56.50 44.97 15.11
CA TRP A 126 -56.10 46.35 14.81
C TRP A 126 -57.12 47.07 13.90
N LEU A 127 -57.61 46.44 12.84
CA LEU A 127 -58.64 47.01 11.97
C LEU A 127 -59.99 47.21 12.68
N ALA A 128 -60.23 46.49 13.78
CA ALA A 128 -61.42 46.64 14.61
C ALA A 128 -61.26 47.72 15.70
N MET A 129 -60.06 48.31 15.83
CA MET A 129 -59.81 49.42 16.75
C MET A 129 -60.47 50.70 16.24
N ASP A 130 -60.89 51.54 17.19
CA ASP A 130 -61.38 52.89 16.86
C ASP A 130 -60.20 53.80 16.51
N GLU A 131 -60.39 54.75 15.59
CA GLU A 131 -59.34 55.67 15.14
C GLU A 131 -58.87 56.60 16.28
N ASP A 132 -59.71 56.81 17.28
CA ASP A 132 -59.43 57.62 18.48
C ASP A 132 -58.75 56.83 19.63
N MET A 133 -58.39 55.55 19.40
CA MET A 133 -57.72 54.72 20.41
C MET A 133 -56.24 55.13 20.57
N GLY A 134 -55.82 55.45 21.80
CA GLY A 134 -54.43 55.78 22.10
C GLY A 134 -53.48 54.56 22.06
N ASP A 135 -52.20 54.82 21.83
CA ASP A 135 -51.17 53.79 21.61
C ASP A 135 -51.05 52.75 22.75
N GLU A 136 -51.21 53.16 24.01
CA GLU A 136 -51.14 52.26 25.17
C GLU A 136 -52.28 51.21 25.19
N GLU A 137 -53.49 51.61 24.75
CA GLU A 137 -54.63 50.69 24.69
C GLU A 137 -54.51 49.76 23.48
N ALA A 138 -53.98 50.26 22.35
CA ALA A 138 -53.67 49.45 21.18
C ALA A 138 -52.61 48.38 21.51
N GLU A 139 -51.56 48.73 22.25
CA GLU A 139 -50.54 47.78 22.71
C GLU A 139 -51.13 46.71 23.63
N ARG A 140 -52.06 47.09 24.53
CA ARG A 140 -52.75 46.15 25.42
C ARG A 140 -53.60 45.13 24.65
N VAL A 141 -54.26 45.54 23.57
CA VAL A 141 -55.04 44.65 22.71
C VAL A 141 -54.14 43.72 21.87
N LEU A 142 -52.95 44.17 21.48
CA LEU A 142 -51.99 43.37 20.71
C LEU A 142 -51.12 42.44 21.58
N ALA A 143 -50.92 42.74 22.86
CA ALA A 143 -50.09 41.96 23.77
C ALA A 143 -50.44 40.46 23.85
N PRO A 144 -51.72 40.03 23.88
CA PRO A 144 -52.08 38.61 23.83
C PRO A 144 -51.61 37.90 22.56
N HIS A 145 -51.62 38.59 21.41
CA HIS A 145 -51.14 38.03 20.14
C HIS A 145 -49.63 37.82 20.17
N VAL A 146 -48.88 38.77 20.74
CA VAL A 146 -47.43 38.66 20.93
C VAL A 146 -47.08 37.49 21.86
N GLN A 147 -47.81 37.35 22.97
CA GLN A 147 -47.62 36.22 23.90
C GLN A 147 -47.95 34.86 23.25
N SER A 148 -49.03 34.80 22.46
CA SER A 148 -49.39 33.59 21.71
C SER A 148 -48.31 33.20 20.70
N MET A 149 -47.74 34.19 20.00
CA MET A 149 -46.63 33.97 19.06
C MET A 149 -45.39 33.43 19.78
N ALA A 150 -44.99 34.04 20.91
CA ALA A 150 -43.86 33.60 21.71
C ALA A 150 -44.03 32.15 22.19
N ALA A 151 -45.21 31.81 22.74
CA ALA A 151 -45.52 30.46 23.19
C ALA A 151 -45.52 29.44 22.04
N ALA A 152 -45.94 29.85 20.83
CA ALA A 152 -45.89 29.00 19.64
C ALA A 152 -44.44 28.72 19.18
N PHE A 153 -43.57 29.74 19.20
CA PHE A 153 -42.14 29.58 18.93
C PHE A 153 -41.44 28.70 19.97
N GLU A 154 -41.72 28.90 21.26
CA GLU A 154 -41.18 28.05 22.33
C GLU A 154 -41.59 26.59 22.15
N ARG A 155 -42.86 26.33 21.81
CA ARG A 155 -43.34 24.97 21.54
C ARG A 155 -42.66 24.36 20.32
N SER A 156 -42.48 25.12 19.24
CA SER A 156 -41.76 24.65 18.05
C SER A 156 -40.30 24.30 18.40
N ASN A 157 -39.62 25.19 19.12
CA ASN A 157 -38.22 25.05 19.53
C ASN A 157 -38.00 24.00 20.61
N SER A 158 -39.03 23.59 21.36
CA SER A 158 -38.93 22.56 22.41
C SER A 158 -38.41 21.22 21.89
N LYS A 159 -38.70 20.89 20.62
CA LYS A 159 -38.20 19.66 19.99
C LYS A 159 -36.69 19.75 19.74
N TYR A 160 -36.23 20.85 19.16
CA TYR A 160 -34.83 21.07 18.86
C TYR A 160 -33.98 21.19 20.13
N THR A 161 -34.51 21.82 21.18
CA THR A 161 -33.83 21.90 22.48
C THR A 161 -33.70 20.52 23.13
N SER A 162 -34.75 19.69 23.11
CA SER A 162 -34.67 18.31 23.60
C SER A 162 -33.70 17.45 22.79
N GLU A 163 -33.64 17.61 21.47
CA GLU A 163 -32.70 16.91 20.60
C GLU A 163 -31.25 17.33 20.89
N LEU A 164 -31.01 18.61 21.09
CA LEU A 164 -29.71 19.16 21.45
C LEU A 164 -29.22 18.59 22.79
N GLU A 165 -30.07 18.56 23.83
CA GLU A 165 -29.72 17.97 25.13
C GLU A 165 -29.34 16.47 25.02
N MET A 166 -30.06 15.72 24.18
CA MET A 166 -29.76 14.31 23.93
C MET A 166 -28.40 14.12 23.24
N LEU A 167 -28.10 14.94 22.23
CA LEU A 167 -26.84 14.90 21.51
C LEU A 167 -25.64 15.33 22.39
N GLU A 168 -25.83 16.35 23.24
CA GLU A 168 -24.81 16.76 24.21
C GLU A 168 -24.50 15.65 25.22
N ALA A 169 -25.52 14.97 25.73
CA ALA A 169 -25.35 13.84 26.63
C ALA A 169 -24.64 12.65 25.97
N GLU A 170 -24.95 12.36 24.70
CA GLU A 170 -24.27 11.32 23.93
C GLU A 170 -22.80 11.68 23.67
N ASN A 171 -22.52 12.93 23.30
CA ASN A 171 -21.16 13.43 23.09
C ASN A 171 -20.32 13.28 24.36
N ALA A 172 -20.86 13.70 25.51
CA ALA A 172 -20.19 13.55 26.81
C ALA A 172 -19.91 12.07 27.15
N ARG A 173 -20.83 11.16 26.82
CA ARG A 173 -20.64 9.72 27.01
C ARG A 173 -19.50 9.18 26.14
N LEU A 174 -19.49 9.54 24.86
CA LEU A 174 -18.49 9.09 23.89
C LEU A 174 -17.09 9.64 24.23
N LEU A 175 -16.99 10.90 24.64
CA LEU A 175 -15.71 11.48 25.10
C LEU A 175 -15.14 10.71 26.29
N LYS A 176 -16.00 10.32 27.24
CA LYS A 176 -15.57 9.51 28.39
C LYS A 176 -15.12 8.11 27.97
N GLU A 177 -15.82 7.48 27.03
CA GLU A 177 -15.43 6.17 26.49
C GLU A 177 -14.08 6.24 25.77
N ILE A 178 -13.82 7.30 25.02
CA ILE A 178 -12.50 7.55 24.39
C ILE A 178 -11.42 7.69 25.46
N GLU A 179 -11.64 8.49 26.50
CA GLU A 179 -10.67 8.67 27.59
C GLU A 179 -10.36 7.35 28.32
N ASP A 180 -11.38 6.54 28.59
CA ASP A 180 -11.22 5.22 29.22
C ASP A 180 -10.46 4.23 28.31
N LEU A 181 -10.69 4.29 26.99
CA LEU A 181 -9.94 3.51 26.01
C LEU A 181 -8.48 3.97 25.89
N GLU A 182 -8.22 5.28 25.86
CA GLU A 182 -6.86 5.83 25.84
C GLU A 182 -6.07 5.44 27.09
N LYS A 183 -6.71 5.38 28.26
CA LYS A 183 -6.06 4.93 29.51
C LYS A 183 -5.84 3.41 29.58
N SER A 184 -6.76 2.62 29.02
CA SER A 184 -6.71 1.15 29.08
C SER A 184 -5.84 0.53 27.99
N THR A 185 -5.58 1.26 26.91
CA THR A 185 -4.71 0.80 25.83
C THR A 185 -3.26 1.05 26.22
N PRO A 186 -2.40 0.02 26.31
CA PRO A 186 -0.97 0.22 26.52
C PRO A 186 -0.39 1.09 25.40
N ASP A 187 0.56 1.98 25.75
CA ASP A 187 1.26 2.83 24.79
C ASP A 187 1.70 2.02 23.56
N PRO A 188 1.25 2.38 22.34
CA PRO A 188 1.63 1.68 21.10
C PRO A 188 3.15 1.51 20.96
N ALA A 189 3.95 2.42 21.52
CA ALA A 189 5.41 2.31 21.53
C ALA A 189 5.93 1.09 22.31
N VAL A 190 5.23 0.65 23.35
CA VAL A 190 5.56 -0.59 24.09
C VAL A 190 5.31 -1.81 23.21
N LEU A 191 4.20 -1.81 22.46
CA LEU A 191 3.87 -2.90 21.55
C LEU A 191 4.85 -2.98 20.37
N ASP A 192 5.24 -1.83 19.80
CA ASP A 192 6.25 -1.75 18.75
C ASP A 192 7.62 -2.24 19.23
N ASN A 193 8.03 -1.88 20.46
CA ASN A 193 9.25 -2.39 21.05
C ASN A 193 9.20 -3.91 21.24
N HIS A 194 8.08 -4.44 21.72
CA HIS A 194 7.89 -5.90 21.84
C HIS A 194 7.93 -6.59 20.47
N PHE A 195 7.29 -6.01 19.45
CA PHE A 195 7.31 -6.54 18.09
C PHE A 195 8.73 -6.60 17.55
N LYS A 196 9.48 -5.50 17.69
CA LYS A 196 10.88 -5.42 17.24
C LYS A 196 11.78 -6.43 17.93
N ILE A 197 11.65 -6.60 19.24
CA ILE A 197 12.41 -7.61 20.00
C ILE A 197 12.08 -9.02 19.50
N MET A 198 10.79 -9.33 19.26
CA MET A 198 10.38 -10.63 18.74
C MET A 198 10.89 -10.88 17.32
N GLU A 199 10.94 -9.86 16.48
CA GLU A 199 11.46 -9.95 15.11
C GLU A 199 12.98 -10.19 15.10
N GLU A 200 13.73 -9.48 15.95
CA GLU A 200 15.17 -9.72 16.13
C GLU A 200 15.46 -11.13 16.64
N ASP A 201 14.67 -11.62 17.61
CA ASP A 201 14.84 -12.97 18.15
C ASP A 201 14.47 -14.06 17.14
N LYS A 202 13.44 -13.83 16.31
CA LYS A 202 13.09 -14.72 15.21
C LYS A 202 14.27 -14.90 14.25
N ILE A 203 14.92 -13.81 13.83
CA ILE A 203 16.07 -13.86 12.93
C ILE A 203 17.21 -14.66 13.58
N LYS A 204 17.52 -14.39 14.85
CA LYS A 204 18.57 -15.14 15.59
C LYS A 204 18.26 -16.64 15.63
N PHE A 205 17.01 -17.03 15.84
CA PHE A 205 16.62 -18.44 15.86
C PHE A 205 16.68 -19.09 14.48
N GLU A 206 16.31 -18.38 13.42
CA GLU A 206 16.43 -18.85 12.04
C GLU A 206 17.90 -19.06 11.65
N GLU A 207 18.79 -18.12 11.98
CA GLU A 207 20.23 -18.26 11.77
C GLU A 207 20.82 -19.43 12.56
N TYR A 208 20.44 -19.58 13.84
CA TYR A 208 20.87 -20.71 14.67
C TYR A 208 20.41 -22.05 14.09
N ASN A 209 19.15 -22.14 13.65
CA ASN A 209 18.62 -23.36 13.04
C ASN A 209 19.32 -23.69 11.72
N ALA A 210 19.60 -22.69 10.87
CA ALA A 210 20.34 -22.91 9.64
C ALA A 210 21.76 -23.45 9.91
N LEU A 211 22.46 -22.86 10.88
CA LEU A 211 23.79 -23.33 11.29
C LEU A 211 23.75 -24.75 11.88
N ALA A 212 22.72 -25.06 12.68
CA ALA A 212 22.52 -26.37 13.26
C ALA A 212 22.23 -27.43 12.17
N MET A 213 21.39 -27.12 11.19
CA MET A 213 21.11 -28.01 10.05
C MET A 213 22.37 -28.26 9.22
N GLN A 214 23.11 -27.21 8.86
CA GLN A 214 24.36 -27.35 8.11
C GLN A 214 25.39 -28.21 8.85
N ARG A 215 25.48 -28.04 10.17
CA ARG A 215 26.37 -28.85 11.01
C ARG A 215 25.91 -30.31 11.06
N SER A 216 24.61 -30.57 11.15
CA SER A 216 24.04 -31.91 11.10
C SER A 216 24.38 -32.61 9.79
N GLU A 217 24.12 -31.95 8.65
CA GLU A 217 24.39 -32.49 7.31
C GLU A 217 25.88 -32.79 7.10
N LYS A 218 26.76 -31.93 7.61
CA LYS A 218 28.21 -32.18 7.57
C LYS A 218 28.63 -33.41 8.37
N TYR A 219 28.02 -33.66 9.53
CA TYR A 219 28.34 -34.86 10.31
C TYR A 219 27.69 -36.11 9.71
N GLU A 220 26.49 -36.01 9.15
CA GLU A 220 25.80 -37.09 8.45
C GLU A 220 26.64 -37.57 7.25
N SER A 221 27.05 -36.66 6.37
CA SER A 221 27.90 -36.96 5.22
C SER A 221 29.25 -37.55 5.64
N ARG A 222 29.88 -37.01 6.69
CA ARG A 222 31.13 -37.58 7.21
C ARG A 222 30.94 -38.97 7.82
N SER A 223 29.81 -39.21 8.48
CA SER A 223 29.48 -40.53 9.02
C SER A 223 29.30 -41.55 7.89
N GLN A 224 28.67 -41.16 6.78
CA GLN A 224 28.53 -42.02 5.60
C GLN A 224 29.90 -42.37 4.99
N VAL A 225 30.77 -41.37 4.78
CA VAL A 225 32.13 -41.61 4.24
C VAL A 225 32.93 -42.54 5.14
N LEU A 226 32.90 -42.31 6.46
CA LEU A 226 33.61 -43.19 7.41
C LEU A 226 33.05 -44.61 7.43
N GLN A 227 31.74 -44.78 7.24
CA GLN A 227 31.12 -46.09 7.14
C GLN A 227 31.60 -46.82 5.87
N GLU A 228 31.63 -46.14 4.73
CA GLU A 228 32.14 -46.73 3.47
C GLU A 228 33.63 -47.11 3.55
N GLU A 229 34.45 -46.30 4.21
CA GLU A 229 35.87 -46.61 4.44
C GLU A 229 36.04 -47.83 5.36
N LEU A 230 35.21 -47.93 6.40
CA LEU A 230 35.21 -49.05 7.33
C LEU A 230 34.81 -50.36 6.63
N ASP A 231 33.78 -50.31 5.78
CA ASP A 231 33.32 -51.48 5.01
C ASP A 231 34.43 -51.97 4.04
N LYS A 232 35.16 -51.06 3.37
CA LYS A 232 36.30 -51.41 2.51
C LYS A 232 37.46 -52.04 3.29
N LEU A 233 37.83 -51.45 4.43
CA LEU A 233 38.88 -51.99 5.30
C LEU A 233 38.54 -53.38 5.82
N MET A 234 37.25 -53.65 6.09
CA MET A 234 36.79 -54.98 6.47
C MET A 234 36.95 -56.00 5.34
N GLU A 235 36.70 -55.59 4.09
CA GLU A 235 36.89 -56.45 2.90
C GLU A 235 38.36 -56.76 2.65
N GLU A 236 39.25 -55.75 2.68
CA GLU A 236 40.70 -55.93 2.53
C GLU A 236 41.29 -56.85 3.63
N LEU A 237 40.82 -56.69 4.87
CA LEU A 237 41.25 -57.55 5.97
C LEU A 237 40.85 -59.02 5.72
N GLN A 238 39.66 -59.24 5.19
CA GLN A 238 39.17 -60.58 4.88
C GLN A 238 40.04 -61.24 3.78
N GLU A 239 40.35 -60.51 2.71
CA GLU A 239 41.23 -60.99 1.63
C GLU A 239 42.63 -61.36 2.16
N ALA A 240 43.25 -60.47 2.95
CA ALA A 240 44.58 -60.71 3.51
C ALA A 240 44.63 -61.93 4.44
N ASP A 241 43.57 -62.17 5.23
CA ASP A 241 43.48 -63.36 6.09
C ASP A 241 43.32 -64.66 5.29
N GLU A 242 42.63 -64.61 4.15
CA GLU A 242 42.52 -65.72 3.20
C GLU A 242 43.86 -66.04 2.53
N GLU A 243 44.59 -65.01 2.08
CA GLU A 243 45.94 -65.16 1.51
C GLU A 243 46.92 -65.76 2.52
N ARG A 244 46.94 -65.23 3.75
CA ARG A 244 47.81 -65.74 4.82
C ARG A 244 47.54 -67.22 5.11
N ARG A 245 46.26 -67.62 5.14
CA ARG A 245 45.87 -69.04 5.29
C ARG A 245 46.34 -69.90 4.12
N SER A 246 46.35 -69.36 2.90
CA SER A 246 46.81 -70.09 1.72
C SER A 246 48.32 -70.35 1.73
N LEU A 247 49.13 -69.34 2.06
CA LEU A 247 50.59 -69.43 2.12
C LEU A 247 51.07 -70.37 3.24
N GLN A 248 50.42 -70.32 4.41
CA GLN A 248 50.74 -71.23 5.50
C GLN A 248 50.53 -72.69 5.08
N LYS A 249 49.43 -72.99 4.38
CA LYS A 249 49.18 -74.34 3.82
C LYS A 249 50.26 -74.76 2.82
N ALA A 250 50.80 -73.84 2.01
CA ALA A 250 51.84 -74.14 1.03
C ALA A 250 53.21 -74.44 1.69
N VAL A 251 53.56 -73.69 2.74
CA VAL A 251 54.81 -73.91 3.50
C VAL A 251 54.75 -75.23 4.27
N ASP A 252 53.61 -75.53 4.91
CA ASP A 252 53.41 -76.79 5.63
C ASP A 252 53.46 -78.00 4.68
N ALA A 253 53.17 -77.82 3.38
CA ALA A 253 53.26 -78.86 2.36
C ALA A 253 54.69 -79.13 1.85
N GLN A 254 55.64 -78.19 2.01
CA GLN A 254 57.01 -78.32 1.46
C GLN A 254 58.03 -78.99 2.39
N GLY A 255 57.79 -79.04 3.71
CA GLY A 255 58.54 -79.92 4.62
C GLY A 255 60.08 -79.81 4.62
N ILE A 256 60.66 -78.61 4.47
CA ILE A 256 62.12 -78.39 4.46
C ILE A 256 62.65 -78.17 5.89
N SER A 257 63.74 -78.85 6.25
CA SER A 257 64.41 -78.74 7.56
C SER A 257 65.62 -77.81 7.54
N MET A 258 65.81 -77.04 8.62
CA MET A 258 66.89 -76.04 8.80
C MET A 258 68.31 -76.62 8.65
N GLN A 259 68.50 -77.93 8.85
CA GLN A 259 69.83 -78.57 8.83
C GLN A 259 70.41 -78.79 7.44
N ASP A 260 69.59 -78.85 6.39
CA ASP A 260 70.08 -79.02 5.01
C ASP A 260 70.71 -77.74 4.46
N ILE A 261 70.38 -76.60 5.06
CA ILE A 261 70.90 -75.28 4.68
C ILE A 261 72.37 -75.13 5.09
N ASP A 262 72.77 -75.67 6.25
CA ASP A 262 74.13 -75.48 6.81
C ASP A 262 75.20 -76.37 6.17
N ARG A 263 74.83 -77.56 5.65
CA ARG A 263 75.80 -78.50 5.03
C ARG A 263 76.36 -77.98 3.71
N MET A 264 75.57 -77.20 2.98
CA MET A 264 75.97 -76.64 1.69
C MET A 264 77.05 -75.56 1.81
N THR A 265 77.21 -74.94 2.99
CA THR A 265 78.13 -73.81 3.18
C THR A 265 79.60 -74.25 3.33
N ALA A 266 79.87 -75.45 3.85
CA ALA A 266 81.22 -75.90 4.22
C ALA A 266 82.08 -76.43 3.05
N GLU A 267 81.49 -77.06 2.03
CA GLU A 267 82.25 -77.54 0.85
C GLU A 267 82.84 -76.40 0.01
N ARG A 268 82.27 -75.20 0.14
CA ARG A 268 82.67 -74.01 -0.61
C ARG A 268 84.08 -73.51 -0.27
N GLU A 269 84.53 -73.63 0.98
CA GLU A 269 85.83 -73.06 1.42
C GLU A 269 87.06 -73.83 0.91
N ARG A 270 86.99 -75.16 0.78
CA ARG A 270 88.14 -75.99 0.39
C ARG A 270 88.59 -75.73 -1.05
N LEU A 271 87.64 -75.43 -1.93
CA LEU A 271 87.90 -75.14 -3.35
C LEU A 271 88.69 -73.84 -3.54
N GLN A 272 88.67 -72.92 -2.56
CA GLN A 272 89.31 -71.61 -2.65
C GLN A 272 90.85 -71.67 -2.76
N ARG A 273 91.52 -72.63 -2.08
CA ARG A 273 93.00 -72.67 -2.00
C ARG A 273 93.70 -73.19 -3.25
N GLY A 274 93.04 -73.98 -4.09
CA GLY A 274 93.61 -74.43 -5.37
C GLY A 274 93.73 -73.32 -6.41
N ILE A 275 92.99 -72.23 -6.21
CA ILE A 275 92.86 -71.12 -7.16
C ILE A 275 94.12 -70.25 -7.18
N GLU A 276 94.84 -70.10 -6.05
CA GLU A 276 95.97 -69.17 -5.94
C GLU A 276 97.21 -69.57 -6.76
N SER A 277 97.60 -70.86 -6.75
CA SER A 277 98.81 -71.32 -7.45
C SER A 277 98.67 -71.28 -8.98
N ALA A 278 97.44 -71.36 -9.52
CA ALA A 278 97.17 -71.20 -10.94
C ALA A 278 97.31 -69.72 -11.39
N GLY A 279 97.23 -68.76 -10.46
CA GLY A 279 97.27 -67.33 -10.76
C GLY A 279 98.62 -66.81 -11.24
N GLN A 280 99.76 -67.37 -10.78
CA GLN A 280 101.08 -66.80 -11.14
C GLN A 280 101.50 -67.05 -12.60
N ARG A 281 101.18 -68.22 -13.16
CA ARG A 281 101.51 -68.52 -14.58
C ARG A 281 100.62 -67.75 -15.57
N LEU A 282 99.46 -67.27 -15.11
CA LEU A 282 98.55 -66.43 -15.87
C LEU A 282 99.19 -65.08 -16.24
N GLU A 283 100.11 -64.56 -15.42
CA GLU A 283 100.56 -63.16 -15.53
C GLU A 283 101.59 -62.90 -16.63
N GLU A 284 102.47 -63.86 -16.92
CA GLU A 284 103.43 -63.75 -18.01
C GLU A 284 102.78 -63.82 -19.40
N VAL A 285 101.70 -64.60 -19.55
CA VAL A 285 100.94 -64.71 -20.81
C VAL A 285 100.17 -63.42 -21.10
N LYS A 286 99.64 -62.76 -20.06
CA LYS A 286 98.93 -61.48 -20.21
C LYS A 286 99.76 -60.39 -20.86
N LYS A 287 101.05 -60.28 -20.55
CA LYS A 287 101.86 -59.16 -21.06
C LYS A 287 102.02 -59.13 -22.60
N LYS A 288 102.01 -60.29 -23.27
CA LYS A 288 102.07 -60.34 -24.74
C LYS A 288 100.71 -60.06 -25.39
N VAL A 289 99.65 -60.49 -24.72
CA VAL A 289 98.29 -60.00 -24.90
C VAL A 289 98.18 -58.62 -24.25
N THR A 290 99.18 -57.72 -24.25
CA THR A 290 98.92 -56.30 -23.93
C THR A 290 99.26 -55.31 -25.03
N GLU A 291 99.98 -55.76 -26.05
CA GLU A 291 100.46 -54.87 -27.11
C GLU A 291 99.54 -54.94 -28.34
N ARG A 292 99.04 -56.13 -28.69
CA ARG A 292 98.09 -56.34 -29.81
C ARG A 292 96.76 -55.63 -29.61
N GLU A 293 96.40 -55.49 -28.35
CA GLU A 293 95.40 -54.62 -27.78
C GLU A 293 95.30 -53.20 -28.33
N THR A 294 96.44 -52.55 -28.36
CA THR A 294 96.46 -51.09 -28.34
C THR A 294 96.20 -50.58 -29.75
N GLU A 295 96.69 -51.33 -30.72
CA GLU A 295 96.38 -51.17 -32.14
C GLU A 295 94.91 -51.51 -32.45
N ALA A 296 94.37 -52.51 -31.75
CA ALA A 296 92.99 -52.93 -31.84
C ALA A 296 92.00 -51.87 -31.34
N SER A 297 92.29 -51.29 -30.17
CA SER A 297 91.47 -50.24 -29.56
C SER A 297 91.39 -48.98 -30.44
N ARG A 298 92.48 -48.56 -31.11
CA ARG A 298 92.46 -47.34 -31.94
C ARG A 298 91.48 -47.38 -33.12
N LYS A 299 91.22 -48.58 -33.67
CA LYS A 299 90.28 -48.76 -34.78
C LYS A 299 88.83 -48.88 -34.33
N LEU A 300 88.61 -49.25 -33.07
CA LEU A 300 87.32 -49.21 -32.40
C LEU A 300 86.88 -47.77 -32.15
N ASP A 301 87.76 -46.92 -31.60
CA ASP A 301 87.45 -45.52 -31.30
C ASP A 301 86.90 -44.74 -32.52
N GLU A 302 87.43 -45.01 -33.72
CA GLU A 302 86.97 -44.40 -34.99
C GLU A 302 85.54 -44.82 -35.38
N LEU A 303 85.14 -46.05 -35.01
CA LEU A 303 83.82 -46.60 -35.29
C LEU A 303 82.76 -46.10 -34.30
N GLU A 304 83.15 -45.89 -33.04
CA GLU A 304 82.29 -45.34 -31.97
C GLU A 304 81.85 -43.91 -32.28
N GLN A 305 82.74 -43.06 -32.80
CA GLN A 305 82.38 -41.70 -33.22
C GLN A 305 81.33 -41.65 -34.34
N MET A 306 81.23 -42.69 -35.17
CA MET A 306 80.21 -42.77 -36.22
C MET A 306 78.86 -43.24 -35.66
N VAL A 307 78.89 -44.11 -34.66
CA VAL A 307 77.71 -44.60 -33.95
C VAL A 307 77.09 -43.52 -33.07
N ASP A 308 77.90 -42.75 -32.35
CA ASP A 308 77.41 -41.69 -31.45
C ASP A 308 76.63 -40.58 -32.20
N ARG A 309 77.07 -40.25 -33.42
CA ARG A 309 76.36 -39.31 -34.31
C ARG A 309 74.99 -39.82 -34.75
N TYR A 310 74.84 -41.12 -34.98
CA TYR A 310 73.55 -41.71 -35.31
C TYR A 310 72.63 -41.76 -34.09
N ASN A 311 73.15 -42.14 -32.92
CA ASN A 311 72.38 -42.20 -31.69
C ASN A 311 71.87 -40.82 -31.27
N THR A 312 72.70 -39.78 -31.38
CA THR A 312 72.30 -38.38 -31.08
C THR A 312 71.07 -37.93 -31.88
N MET A 313 71.01 -38.26 -33.17
CA MET A 313 69.82 -37.95 -34.00
C MET A 313 68.60 -38.79 -33.63
N ALA A 314 68.81 -40.05 -33.26
CA ALA A 314 67.73 -40.92 -32.83
C ALA A 314 67.20 -40.61 -31.41
N TYR A 315 68.01 -39.98 -30.54
CA TYR A 315 67.56 -39.37 -29.27
C TYR A 315 66.63 -38.17 -29.50
N GLN A 316 66.94 -37.28 -30.45
CA GLN A 316 66.11 -36.10 -30.74
C GLN A 316 64.71 -36.46 -31.28
N ILE A 317 64.58 -37.62 -31.94
CA ILE A 317 63.31 -38.12 -32.52
C ILE A 317 62.58 -39.06 -31.53
N ALA A 318 63.11 -39.20 -30.31
CA ALA A 318 62.60 -40.08 -29.25
C ALA A 318 62.47 -41.54 -29.71
N LEU A 319 63.48 -42.03 -30.42
CA LEU A 319 63.59 -43.41 -30.92
C LEU A 319 64.57 -44.26 -30.09
N ILE A 320 65.41 -43.59 -29.31
CA ILE A 320 66.33 -44.14 -28.33
C ILE A 320 66.12 -43.34 -27.05
N PRO A 321 66.01 -43.96 -25.86
CA PRO A 321 66.15 -45.39 -25.57
C PRO A 321 64.97 -46.24 -26.11
N SER A 322 65.04 -47.57 -26.01
CA SER A 322 64.00 -48.51 -26.48
C SER A 322 62.62 -48.36 -25.82
N THR A 323 62.56 -47.55 -24.76
CA THR A 323 61.37 -47.09 -24.02
C THR A 323 60.85 -45.73 -24.48
N ALA A 324 61.56 -45.05 -25.38
CA ALA A 324 61.10 -43.80 -25.95
C ALA A 324 59.82 -44.05 -26.77
N ALA A 325 58.89 -43.08 -26.75
CA ALA A 325 57.48 -43.26 -27.15
C ALA A 325 57.26 -43.79 -28.59
N ASN A 326 58.31 -43.76 -29.39
CA ASN A 326 58.32 -44.08 -30.81
C ASN A 326 59.19 -45.32 -31.16
N ALA A 327 59.87 -45.93 -30.18
CA ALA A 327 60.81 -47.05 -30.37
C ALA A 327 60.13 -48.44 -30.39
N LYS A 328 58.90 -48.57 -29.87
CA LYS A 328 58.08 -49.82 -29.87
C LYS A 328 58.85 -51.09 -29.49
N GLY A 329 59.69 -50.98 -28.46
CA GLY A 329 60.45 -52.12 -27.94
C GLY A 329 61.45 -52.70 -28.94
N ARG A 330 61.79 -51.96 -30.00
CA ARG A 330 62.88 -52.30 -30.91
C ARG A 330 64.03 -51.34 -30.63
N GLU A 331 65.21 -51.91 -30.49
CA GLU A 331 66.42 -51.15 -30.25
C GLU A 331 66.94 -50.60 -31.58
N PHE A 332 66.90 -49.28 -31.68
CA PHE A 332 67.47 -48.53 -32.79
C PHE A 332 68.74 -47.82 -32.38
N GLU A 333 69.31 -48.14 -31.23
CA GLU A 333 70.62 -47.65 -30.85
C GLU A 333 71.64 -48.45 -31.61
N LEU A 334 72.34 -47.77 -32.53
CA LEU A 334 73.52 -48.37 -33.12
C LEU A 334 74.53 -48.46 -31.99
N GLN A 335 75.12 -49.62 -31.83
CA GLN A 335 76.18 -49.81 -30.87
C GLN A 335 77.31 -50.50 -31.60
N VAL A 336 78.52 -50.00 -31.33
CA VAL A 336 79.73 -50.66 -31.80
C VAL A 336 79.92 -51.90 -30.94
N MET A 337 79.72 -53.05 -31.56
CA MET A 337 79.92 -54.38 -30.99
C MET A 337 81.37 -54.80 -31.15
N VAL A 338 82.29 -53.87 -30.91
CA VAL A 338 83.61 -54.25 -30.45
C VAL A 338 83.56 -53.99 -28.97
N ALA A 339 83.97 -54.99 -28.19
CA ALA A 339 83.80 -54.99 -26.76
C ALA A 339 84.63 -53.88 -26.11
N ASP A 340 84.08 -52.68 -26.03
CA ASP A 340 84.74 -51.52 -25.48
C ASP A 340 84.94 -51.71 -23.97
N SER A 341 86.15 -52.08 -23.56
CA SER A 341 86.53 -52.20 -22.16
C SER A 341 87.59 -51.15 -21.82
N SER A 342 87.19 -49.88 -21.76
CA SER A 342 87.94 -48.89 -21.02
C SER A 342 87.01 -47.95 -20.27
N ASP A 343 86.57 -48.42 -19.11
CA ASP A 343 86.43 -47.55 -17.95
C ASP A 343 87.83 -47.05 -17.57
N TYR A 344 88.30 -45.99 -18.24
CA TYR A 344 89.29 -45.11 -17.65
C TYR A 344 88.58 -44.21 -16.66
N THR A 345 88.68 -44.57 -15.38
CA THR A 345 89.20 -43.72 -14.31
C THR A 345 88.90 -44.46 -13.01
N SER A 346 89.85 -45.28 -12.57
CA SER A 346 90.88 -44.87 -11.60
C SER A 346 90.22 -44.51 -10.25
N THR A 347 90.48 -45.20 -9.15
CA THR A 347 91.82 -45.52 -8.63
C THR A 347 91.66 -46.35 -7.36
N ASN A 348 92.60 -47.26 -7.13
CA ASN A 348 92.91 -47.97 -5.87
C ASN A 348 91.84 -48.98 -5.41
N LEU A 349 92.09 -50.29 -5.29
CA LEU A 349 93.30 -50.97 -4.87
C LEU A 349 93.15 -52.46 -5.22
N LYS A 350 94.19 -53.06 -5.82
CA LYS A 350 94.58 -54.50 -5.82
C LYS A 350 93.44 -55.54 -6.00
N GLY A 351 93.41 -56.36 -7.04
CA GLY A 351 94.48 -56.82 -7.92
C GLY A 351 94.17 -58.26 -8.28
N SER A 352 93.91 -58.52 -9.55
CA SER A 352 94.24 -59.72 -10.31
C SER A 352 93.45 -59.66 -11.62
N SER A 353 94.18 -59.73 -12.74
CA SER A 353 93.67 -60.19 -14.04
C SER A 353 92.58 -59.37 -14.74
N GLY A 354 92.72 -58.04 -14.80
CA GLY A 354 91.94 -57.23 -15.74
C GLY A 354 92.36 -57.55 -17.18
N PRO A 355 91.41 -57.80 -18.10
CA PRO A 355 91.70 -58.13 -19.47
C PRO A 355 92.33 -56.92 -20.12
N SER A 356 93.32 -57.23 -20.92
CA SER A 356 94.07 -56.25 -21.64
C SER A 356 93.22 -55.82 -22.85
N SER A 357 93.22 -54.53 -23.20
CA SER A 357 92.72 -53.92 -24.46
C SER A 357 92.73 -54.71 -25.83
N ALA A 358 93.07 -56.00 -25.95
CA ALA A 358 93.01 -56.88 -27.17
C ALA A 358 91.83 -57.79 -27.12
N ASP A 359 91.30 -58.09 -25.94
CA ASP A 359 89.99 -58.71 -25.87
C ASP A 359 88.91 -57.81 -26.50
N ARG A 360 89.20 -56.50 -26.60
CA ARG A 360 88.39 -55.55 -27.38
C ARG A 360 88.11 -56.08 -28.79
N LEU A 361 89.12 -56.53 -29.55
CA LEU A 361 88.96 -56.97 -30.95
C LEU A 361 88.99 -58.48 -31.19
N LEU A 362 88.89 -59.32 -30.16
CA LEU A 362 88.83 -60.78 -30.32
C LEU A 362 87.42 -61.32 -30.01
N VAL A 363 86.88 -62.17 -30.90
CA VAL A 363 85.60 -62.89 -30.68
C VAL A 363 85.84 -64.18 -29.89
N ASP A 364 86.98 -64.83 -30.16
CA ASP A 364 87.47 -66.00 -29.46
C ASP A 364 89.02 -65.97 -29.44
N ALA A 365 89.68 -66.70 -28.54
CA ALA A 365 91.09 -66.56 -28.15
C ALA A 365 92.13 -66.70 -29.30
N THR A 366 91.71 -67.04 -30.51
CA THR A 366 92.54 -67.13 -31.73
C THR A 366 91.93 -66.49 -32.98
N THR A 367 90.75 -65.89 -32.91
CA THR A 367 90.02 -65.33 -34.07
C THR A 367 89.34 -63.98 -33.76
N GLY A 368 89.66 -62.96 -34.56
CA GLY A 368 89.08 -61.61 -34.47
C GLY A 368 87.71 -61.43 -35.12
N TYR A 369 87.05 -60.30 -34.86
CA TYR A 369 85.71 -59.97 -35.39
C TYR A 369 85.67 -59.87 -36.92
N GLN A 370 84.65 -60.48 -37.53
CA GLN A 370 84.32 -60.27 -38.94
C GLN A 370 83.43 -59.02 -39.10
N ALA A 371 83.57 -58.30 -40.22
CA ALA A 371 82.96 -56.97 -40.44
C ALA A 371 81.43 -56.88 -40.24
N GLY A 372 80.71 -58.01 -40.32
CA GLY A 372 79.25 -58.07 -40.06
C GLY A 372 78.85 -58.19 -38.59
N HIS A 373 79.80 -58.41 -37.67
CA HIS A 373 79.54 -58.63 -36.24
C HIS A 373 79.99 -57.47 -35.34
N ILE A 374 80.52 -56.40 -35.94
CA ILE A 374 81.06 -55.21 -35.24
C ILE A 374 79.94 -54.18 -34.98
N LEU A 375 78.73 -54.38 -35.52
CA LEU A 375 77.55 -53.53 -35.28
C LEU A 375 76.34 -54.43 -34.99
N ASN A 376 75.48 -53.99 -34.07
CA ASN A 376 74.39 -54.79 -33.50
C ASN A 376 73.17 -55.00 -34.42
N LEU A 377 72.99 -54.18 -35.47
CA LEU A 377 71.74 -54.12 -36.22
C LEU A 377 71.91 -54.18 -37.73
N ASP A 378 71.01 -54.91 -38.40
CA ASP A 378 70.90 -54.89 -39.86
C ASP A 378 70.25 -53.58 -40.34
N LEU A 379 71.11 -52.66 -40.74
CA LEU A 379 70.78 -51.31 -41.20
C LEU A 379 69.90 -51.28 -42.46
N ARG A 380 69.83 -52.37 -43.23
CA ARG A 380 69.11 -52.38 -44.53
C ARG A 380 67.68 -52.89 -44.44
N GLY A 381 67.41 -53.90 -43.60
CA GLY A 381 66.11 -54.55 -43.51
C GLY A 381 65.19 -54.06 -42.37
N GLN A 382 65.67 -54.13 -41.13
CA GLN A 382 64.79 -54.00 -39.94
C GLN A 382 64.57 -52.55 -39.48
N ILE A 383 65.65 -51.75 -39.48
CA ILE A 383 65.60 -50.36 -39.01
C ILE A 383 64.72 -49.50 -39.95
N ARG A 384 64.90 -49.67 -41.26
CA ARG A 384 64.17 -48.91 -42.29
C ARG A 384 62.65 -49.16 -42.28
N ASN A 385 62.22 -50.41 -42.09
CA ASN A 385 60.80 -50.76 -42.05
C ASN A 385 60.11 -50.27 -40.76
N SER A 386 60.85 -50.20 -39.66
CA SER A 386 60.31 -49.73 -38.37
C SER A 386 60.11 -48.20 -38.36
N PHE A 387 61.00 -47.44 -38.99
CA PHE A 387 60.80 -46.00 -39.22
C PHE A 387 59.54 -45.68 -40.05
N LEU A 388 59.21 -46.52 -41.04
CA LEU A 388 57.99 -46.36 -41.85
C LEU A 388 56.71 -46.68 -41.04
N SER A 389 56.76 -47.69 -40.17
CA SER A 389 55.65 -48.01 -39.26
C SER A 389 55.42 -46.92 -38.21
N LEU A 390 56.49 -46.38 -37.65
CA LEU A 390 56.41 -45.27 -36.70
C LEU A 390 55.80 -44.02 -37.34
N ARG A 391 56.21 -43.70 -38.58
CA ARG A 391 55.63 -42.58 -39.32
C ARG A 391 54.11 -42.72 -39.48
N LYS A 392 53.61 -43.94 -39.66
CA LYS A 392 52.17 -44.23 -39.73
C LYS A 392 51.48 -44.02 -38.38
N GLU A 393 52.06 -44.51 -37.29
CA GLU A 393 51.49 -44.34 -35.95
C GLU A 393 51.50 -42.88 -35.46
N ILE A 394 52.56 -42.11 -35.72
CA ILE A 394 52.57 -40.67 -35.42
C ILE A 394 51.45 -39.97 -36.20
N SER A 395 51.16 -40.41 -37.43
CA SER A 395 50.03 -39.92 -38.21
C SER A 395 48.67 -40.30 -37.59
N ASP A 396 48.54 -41.50 -37.04
CA ASP A 396 47.33 -41.98 -36.37
C ASP A 396 47.11 -41.28 -35.01
N ARG A 397 48.17 -41.07 -34.21
CA ARG A 397 48.11 -40.26 -32.98
C ARG A 397 47.72 -38.80 -33.28
N ARG A 398 48.22 -38.23 -34.37
CA ARG A 398 47.82 -36.90 -34.83
C ARG A 398 46.34 -36.87 -35.23
N ALA A 399 45.82 -37.95 -35.84
CA ALA A 399 44.41 -38.05 -36.17
C ALA A 399 43.54 -38.17 -34.90
N ALA A 400 43.93 -38.98 -33.92
CA ALA A 400 43.24 -39.11 -32.64
C ALA A 400 43.24 -37.80 -31.83
N ALA A 401 44.38 -37.10 -31.77
CA ALA A 401 44.46 -35.78 -31.15
C ALA A 401 43.61 -34.74 -31.89
N MET A 402 43.47 -34.83 -33.23
CA MET A 402 42.53 -34.00 -33.97
C MET A 402 41.06 -34.35 -33.67
N GLU A 403 40.74 -35.62 -33.45
CA GLU A 403 39.40 -36.05 -33.04
C GLU A 403 39.06 -35.57 -31.61
N GLU A 404 40.01 -35.63 -30.68
CA GLU A 404 39.88 -35.07 -29.33
C GLU A 404 39.73 -33.54 -29.37
N MET A 405 40.54 -32.86 -30.18
CA MET A 405 40.40 -31.42 -30.43
C MET A 405 39.04 -31.08 -31.05
N MET A 406 38.48 -31.95 -31.90
CA MET A 406 37.14 -31.77 -32.45
C MET A 406 36.05 -31.96 -31.39
N LYS A 407 36.19 -32.93 -30.48
CA LYS A 407 35.27 -33.10 -29.34
C LYS A 407 35.33 -31.93 -28.36
N ASP A 408 36.52 -31.43 -28.06
CA ASP A 408 36.71 -30.24 -27.25
C ASP A 408 36.13 -28.99 -27.95
N HIS A 409 36.21 -28.93 -29.28
CA HIS A 409 35.59 -27.87 -30.07
C HIS A 409 34.06 -27.95 -30.01
N ASP A 410 33.48 -29.14 -30.18
CA ASP A 410 32.03 -29.36 -30.06
C ASP A 410 31.54 -29.04 -28.63
N LEU A 411 32.32 -29.37 -27.61
CA LEU A 411 32.03 -29.00 -26.21
C LEU A 411 32.10 -27.48 -26.02
N LEU A 412 33.11 -26.81 -26.58
CA LEU A 412 33.23 -25.36 -26.57
C LEU A 412 32.06 -24.68 -27.27
N ASP A 413 31.60 -25.23 -28.39
CA ASP A 413 30.45 -24.70 -29.12
C ASP A 413 29.14 -24.93 -28.38
N GLY A 414 28.97 -26.08 -27.71
CA GLY A 414 27.84 -26.30 -26.79
C GLY A 414 27.86 -25.34 -25.59
N ILE A 415 29.03 -25.05 -25.03
CA ILE A 415 29.18 -24.04 -23.96
C ILE A 415 28.89 -22.63 -24.49
N LYS A 416 29.33 -22.29 -25.72
CA LYS A 416 28.99 -21.01 -26.35
C LYS A 416 27.49 -20.89 -26.58
N GLU A 417 26.84 -21.91 -27.11
CA GLU A 417 25.38 -21.92 -27.31
C GLU A 417 24.65 -21.75 -25.97
N ALA A 418 25.08 -22.45 -24.91
CA ALA A 418 24.52 -22.25 -23.57
C ALA A 418 24.76 -20.82 -23.02
N ILE A 419 25.91 -20.20 -23.33
CA ILE A 419 26.19 -18.80 -22.97
C ILE A 419 25.30 -17.85 -23.79
N GLU A 420 25.07 -18.13 -25.07
CA GLU A 420 24.19 -17.37 -25.96
C GLU A 420 22.74 -17.45 -25.47
N ASP A 421 22.26 -18.65 -25.10
CA ASP A 421 20.93 -18.87 -24.52
C ASP A 421 20.77 -18.10 -23.21
N ARG A 422 21.76 -18.17 -22.31
CA ARG A 422 21.76 -17.38 -21.06
C ARG A 422 21.84 -15.89 -21.32
N ARG A 423 22.57 -15.43 -22.34
CA ARG A 423 22.57 -14.03 -22.76
C ARG A 423 21.20 -13.61 -23.26
N SER A 424 20.54 -14.42 -24.08
CA SER A 424 19.20 -14.14 -24.59
C SER A 424 18.17 -14.07 -23.44
N GLU A 425 18.30 -14.93 -22.43
CA GLU A 425 17.47 -14.91 -21.22
C GLU A 425 17.73 -13.64 -20.39
N VAL A 426 18.99 -13.23 -20.24
CA VAL A 426 19.36 -11.96 -19.59
C VAL A 426 18.85 -10.75 -20.37
N GLU A 427 18.90 -10.76 -21.70
CA GLU A 427 18.32 -9.71 -22.55
C GLU A 427 16.81 -9.66 -22.41
N ALA A 428 16.13 -10.81 -22.40
CA ALA A 428 14.69 -10.88 -22.18
C ALA A 428 14.29 -10.37 -20.78
N LEU A 429 15.08 -10.70 -19.75
CA LEU A 429 14.89 -10.15 -18.40
C LEU A 429 15.15 -8.65 -18.36
N ASN A 430 16.19 -8.15 -19.02
CA ASN A 430 16.46 -6.72 -19.15
C ASN A 430 15.33 -5.97 -19.86
N HIS A 431 14.75 -6.56 -20.92
CA HIS A 431 13.56 -6.00 -21.57
C HIS A 431 12.36 -5.95 -20.62
N ARG A 432 12.16 -7.00 -19.80
CA ARG A 432 11.11 -7.01 -18.76
C ARG A 432 11.34 -5.95 -17.69
N VAL A 433 12.58 -5.79 -17.22
CA VAL A 433 12.96 -4.77 -16.24
C VAL A 433 12.71 -3.38 -16.83
N ARG A 434 13.18 -3.11 -18.05
CA ARG A 434 12.96 -1.82 -18.71
C ARG A 434 11.47 -1.51 -18.92
N ALA A 435 10.67 -2.52 -19.31
CA ALA A 435 9.22 -2.34 -19.42
C ALA A 435 8.57 -2.02 -18.07
N ALA A 436 9.01 -2.68 -16.99
CA ALA A 436 8.55 -2.38 -15.63
C ALA A 436 8.99 -0.99 -15.15
N GLU A 437 10.21 -0.56 -15.48
CA GLU A 437 10.72 0.80 -15.20
C GLU A 437 9.90 1.86 -15.95
N GLU A 438 9.57 1.63 -17.22
CA GLU A 438 8.71 2.54 -18.00
C GLU A 438 7.28 2.60 -17.46
N GLU A 439 6.71 1.48 -17.01
CA GLU A 439 5.42 1.48 -16.31
C GLU A 439 5.49 2.20 -14.96
N TYR A 440 6.56 2.00 -14.21
CA TYR A 440 6.80 2.71 -12.96
C TYR A 440 6.93 4.22 -13.18
N GLU A 441 7.74 4.68 -14.15
CA GLU A 441 7.84 6.10 -14.45
C GLU A 441 6.51 6.66 -14.98
N ARG A 442 5.77 5.94 -15.83
CA ARG A 442 4.41 6.37 -16.23
C ARG A 442 3.45 6.51 -15.05
N THR A 443 3.42 5.54 -14.14
CA THR A 443 2.55 5.61 -12.96
C THR A 443 2.98 6.71 -11.99
N LYS A 444 4.30 6.93 -11.85
CA LYS A 444 4.87 8.03 -11.07
C LYS A 444 4.53 9.38 -11.69
N GLU A 445 4.66 9.57 -13.00
CA GLU A 445 4.26 10.80 -13.71
C GLU A 445 2.75 11.07 -13.59
N VAL A 446 1.91 10.05 -13.72
CA VAL A 446 0.46 10.18 -13.50
C VAL A 446 0.16 10.54 -12.05
N SER A 447 0.84 9.90 -11.09
CA SER A 447 0.66 10.18 -9.66
C SER A 447 1.13 11.60 -9.29
N THR A 448 2.27 12.06 -9.82
CA THR A 448 2.76 13.42 -9.59
C THR A 448 1.85 14.46 -10.26
N ALA A 449 1.38 14.21 -11.48
CA ALA A 449 0.41 15.08 -12.14
C ALA A 449 -0.92 15.17 -11.36
N GLN A 450 -1.41 14.03 -10.85
CA GLN A 450 -2.61 13.99 -10.01
C GLN A 450 -2.41 14.73 -8.69
N LYS A 451 -1.24 14.59 -8.04
CA LYS A 451 -0.87 15.39 -6.86
C LYS A 451 -0.87 16.87 -7.18
N MET A 452 -0.18 17.31 -8.23
CA MET A 452 -0.15 18.72 -8.64
C MET A 452 -1.55 19.28 -8.93
N ALA A 453 -2.42 18.49 -9.57
CA ALA A 453 -3.81 18.89 -9.82
C ALA A 453 -4.62 19.00 -8.52
N SER A 454 -4.42 18.08 -7.58
CA SER A 454 -5.04 18.12 -6.25
C SER A 454 -4.54 19.33 -5.45
N ASP A 455 -3.23 19.59 -5.45
CA ASP A 455 -2.62 20.72 -4.75
C ASP A 455 -3.12 22.05 -5.32
N ALA A 456 -3.24 22.17 -6.64
CA ALA A 456 -3.83 23.35 -7.28
C ALA A 456 -5.32 23.53 -6.92
N HIS A 457 -6.06 22.42 -6.76
CA HIS A 457 -7.44 22.48 -6.30
C HIS A 457 -7.55 22.91 -4.83
N ILE A 458 -6.65 22.40 -3.97
CA ILE A 458 -6.53 22.80 -2.57
C ILE A 458 -6.21 24.30 -2.49
N GLU A 459 -5.23 24.80 -3.24
CA GLU A 459 -4.88 26.23 -3.26
C GLU A 459 -6.07 27.10 -3.70
N LYS A 460 -6.84 26.65 -4.71
CA LYS A 460 -8.07 27.35 -5.13
C LYS A 460 -9.11 27.40 -4.00
N MET A 461 -9.34 26.27 -3.33
CA MET A 461 -10.26 26.18 -2.19
C MET A 461 -9.81 27.04 -1.02
N GLU A 462 -8.51 27.07 -0.70
CA GLU A 462 -7.93 27.95 0.33
C GLU A 462 -8.09 29.43 -0.02
N LYS A 463 -7.93 29.78 -1.30
CA LYS A 463 -8.16 31.14 -1.78
C LYS A 463 -9.65 31.54 -1.72
N GLU A 464 -10.55 30.64 -2.03
CA GLU A 464 -11.99 30.87 -1.85
C GLU A 464 -12.37 30.97 -0.36
N LEU A 465 -11.81 30.12 0.50
CA LEU A 465 -12.00 30.18 1.95
C LEU A 465 -11.48 31.49 2.56
N SER A 466 -10.27 31.92 2.18
CA SER A 466 -9.73 33.22 2.63
C SER A 466 -10.58 34.39 2.14
N ARG A 467 -11.11 34.33 0.91
CA ARG A 467 -12.04 35.34 0.39
C ARG A 467 -13.36 35.36 1.14
N MET A 468 -13.92 34.19 1.45
CA MET A 468 -15.14 34.07 2.28
C MET A 468 -14.90 34.58 3.69
N ARG A 469 -13.75 34.27 4.31
CA ARG A 469 -13.37 34.81 5.63
C ARG A 469 -13.24 36.33 5.62
N ALA A 470 -12.61 36.89 4.58
CA ALA A 470 -12.52 38.34 4.42
C ALA A 470 -13.90 38.98 4.26
N GLY A 471 -14.77 38.40 3.42
CA GLY A 471 -16.14 38.89 3.24
C GLY A 471 -17.00 38.76 4.50
N LEU A 472 -16.86 37.68 5.26
CA LEU A 472 -17.50 37.52 6.57
C LEU A 472 -17.02 38.57 7.56
N SER A 473 -15.71 38.82 7.64
CA SER A 473 -15.15 39.85 8.52
C SER A 473 -15.64 41.26 8.14
N GLU A 474 -15.75 41.56 6.85
CA GLU A 474 -16.30 42.83 6.35
C GLU A 474 -17.80 42.96 6.70
N ASN A 475 -18.58 41.90 6.48
CA ASN A 475 -20.00 41.87 6.85
C ASN A 475 -20.20 42.03 8.36
N VAL A 476 -19.37 41.41 9.19
CA VAL A 476 -19.39 41.59 10.65
C VAL A 476 -19.11 43.04 11.02
N GLN A 477 -18.09 43.68 10.44
CA GLN A 477 -17.82 45.10 10.69
C GLN A 477 -18.98 46.00 10.27
N ILE A 478 -19.64 45.72 9.15
CA ILE A 478 -20.82 46.48 8.71
C ILE A 478 -21.98 46.30 9.70
N LEU A 479 -22.19 45.08 10.21
CA LEU A 479 -23.22 44.79 11.20
C LEU A 479 -22.92 45.46 12.54
N GLU A 480 -21.68 45.40 13.04
CA GLU A 480 -21.24 46.11 14.25
C GLU A 480 -21.43 47.63 14.10
N GLN A 481 -21.04 48.20 12.95
CA GLN A 481 -21.26 49.62 12.70
C GLN A 481 -22.75 49.99 12.67
N ARG A 482 -23.59 49.12 12.11
CA ARG A 482 -25.04 49.31 12.09
C ARG A 482 -25.63 49.21 13.50
N GLU A 483 -25.18 48.26 14.30
CA GLU A 483 -25.58 48.12 15.71
C GLU A 483 -25.23 49.38 16.49
N ILE A 484 -24.00 49.88 16.36
CA ILE A 484 -23.55 51.12 17.02
C ILE A 484 -24.45 52.30 16.59
N ASN A 485 -24.72 52.45 15.29
CA ASN A 485 -25.57 53.53 14.79
C ASN A 485 -27.00 53.44 15.35
N THR A 486 -27.61 52.25 15.32
CA THR A 486 -28.96 52.04 15.88
C THR A 486 -28.98 52.25 17.39
N THR A 487 -27.91 51.90 18.10
CA THR A 487 -27.78 52.16 19.54
C THR A 487 -27.73 53.66 19.83
N ILE A 488 -26.96 54.42 19.05
CA ILE A 488 -26.91 55.89 19.17
C ILE A 488 -28.29 56.51 18.88
N GLU A 489 -28.98 56.05 17.84
CA GLU A 489 -30.35 56.51 17.53
C GLU A 489 -31.31 56.22 18.68
N TYR A 490 -31.22 55.03 19.27
CA TYR A 490 -32.01 54.65 20.44
C TYR A 490 -31.70 55.55 21.64
N GLU A 491 -30.42 55.78 21.96
CA GLU A 491 -30.02 56.68 23.04
C GLU A 491 -30.54 58.12 22.83
N GLN A 492 -30.49 58.61 21.59
CA GLN A 492 -31.03 59.93 21.24
C GLN A 492 -32.55 59.98 21.43
N LEU A 493 -33.28 58.95 21.00
CA LEU A 493 -34.73 58.86 21.20
C LEU A 493 -35.10 58.79 22.69
N VAL A 494 -34.33 58.04 23.49
CA VAL A 494 -34.53 57.98 24.95
C VAL A 494 -34.29 59.35 25.59
N LEU A 495 -33.25 60.07 25.19
CA LEU A 495 -32.99 61.43 25.66
C LEU A 495 -34.11 62.39 25.27
N GLN A 496 -34.60 62.33 24.03
CA GLN A 496 -35.73 63.16 23.58
C GLN A 496 -37.03 62.83 24.34
N ALA A 497 -37.32 61.55 24.55
CA ALA A 497 -38.49 61.12 25.31
C ALA A 497 -38.42 61.58 26.78
N ASN A 498 -37.25 61.53 27.40
CA ASN A 498 -37.06 62.03 28.76
C ASN A 498 -37.19 63.56 28.83
N ALA A 499 -36.63 64.29 27.86
CA ALA A 499 -36.77 65.75 27.78
C ALA A 499 -38.25 66.17 27.60
N LEU A 500 -38.98 65.49 26.72
CA LEU A 500 -40.42 65.70 26.53
C LEU A 500 -41.19 65.39 27.82
N ARG A 501 -40.83 64.31 28.52
CA ARG A 501 -41.44 63.96 29.82
C ARG A 501 -41.20 65.06 30.87
N GLU A 502 -39.99 65.61 30.94
CA GLU A 502 -39.68 66.75 31.84
C GLU A 502 -40.47 68.01 31.47
N GLU A 503 -40.61 68.31 30.17
CA GLU A 503 -41.43 69.44 29.69
C GLU A 503 -42.89 69.29 30.10
N LEU A 504 -43.48 68.11 29.87
CA LEU A 504 -44.85 67.80 30.28
C LEU A 504 -45.03 67.85 31.81
N HIS A 505 -44.07 67.34 32.59
CA HIS A 505 -44.11 67.47 34.04
C HIS A 505 -44.07 68.94 34.48
N THR A 506 -43.24 69.76 33.83
CA THR A 506 -43.16 71.20 34.11
C THR A 506 -44.47 71.92 33.77
N GLU A 507 -45.14 71.53 32.69
CA GLU A 507 -46.43 72.09 32.30
C GLU A 507 -47.55 71.65 33.26
N ILE A 508 -47.56 70.39 33.67
CA ILE A 508 -48.47 69.88 34.71
C ILE A 508 -48.27 70.63 36.03
N ASP A 509 -47.03 70.84 36.46
CA ASP A 509 -46.71 71.60 37.67
C ASP A 509 -47.20 73.06 37.57
N ARG A 510 -47.10 73.66 36.38
CA ARG A 510 -47.64 75.01 36.13
C ARG A 510 -49.16 75.03 36.25
N MET A 511 -49.86 74.09 35.60
CA MET A 511 -51.31 73.97 35.68
C MET A 511 -51.78 73.70 37.12
N LEU A 512 -51.09 72.81 37.84
CA LEU A 512 -51.36 72.55 39.26
C LEU A 512 -51.20 73.80 40.11
N ASN A 513 -50.13 74.57 39.91
CA ASN A 513 -49.93 75.84 40.60
C ASN A 513 -51.05 76.84 40.33
N ASP A 514 -51.51 76.94 39.09
CA ASP A 514 -52.61 77.84 38.73
C ASP A 514 -53.95 77.38 39.34
N VAL A 515 -54.23 76.07 39.36
CA VAL A 515 -55.40 75.49 40.04
C VAL A 515 -55.33 75.72 41.55
N ILE A 516 -54.15 75.55 42.17
CA ILE A 516 -53.95 75.83 43.60
C ILE A 516 -54.19 77.31 43.90
N LYS A 517 -53.63 78.23 43.10
CA LYS A 517 -53.87 79.67 43.26
C LYS A 517 -55.34 80.03 43.09
N PHE A 518 -56.02 79.44 42.10
CA PHE A 518 -57.45 79.63 41.90
C PHE A 518 -58.26 79.12 43.10
N LYS A 519 -57.93 77.93 43.62
CA LYS A 519 -58.53 77.37 44.84
C LYS A 519 -58.32 78.30 46.04
N ILE A 520 -57.10 78.76 46.28
CA ILE A 520 -56.78 79.69 47.37
C ILE A 520 -57.55 81.01 47.21
N HIS A 521 -57.68 81.52 45.98
CA HIS A 521 -58.46 82.73 45.72
C HIS A 521 -59.95 82.55 46.02
N VAL A 522 -60.55 81.43 45.60
CA VAL A 522 -61.95 81.10 45.91
C VAL A 522 -62.15 80.89 47.40
N GLN A 523 -61.25 80.17 48.07
CA GLN A 523 -61.29 79.99 49.53
C GLN A 523 -61.22 81.33 50.25
N LYS A 524 -60.29 82.20 49.86
CA LYS A 524 -60.19 83.55 50.43
C LYS A 524 -61.46 84.37 50.19
N ASN A 525 -62.04 84.34 48.98
CA ASN A 525 -63.28 85.06 48.71
C ASN A 525 -64.47 84.52 49.53
N LEU A 526 -64.49 83.21 49.81
CA LEU A 526 -65.50 82.60 50.68
C LEU A 526 -65.27 82.96 52.15
N ASP A 527 -64.03 82.95 52.63
CA ASP A 527 -63.66 83.40 53.98
C ASP A 527 -64.00 84.90 54.17
N ASP A 528 -63.69 85.74 53.17
CA ASP A 528 -64.03 87.16 53.17
C ASP A 528 -65.56 87.36 53.16
N TYR A 529 -66.32 86.50 52.47
CA TYR A 529 -67.79 86.53 52.48
C TYR A 529 -68.38 86.02 53.79
N GLU A 530 -67.79 84.98 54.39
CA GLU A 530 -68.15 84.49 55.72
C GLU A 530 -67.91 85.59 56.77
N GLY A 531 -66.76 86.28 56.70
CA GLY A 531 -66.46 87.45 57.52
C GLY A 531 -67.48 88.58 57.32
N PHE A 532 -67.84 88.90 56.07
CA PHE A 532 -68.88 89.89 55.78
C PHE A 532 -70.24 89.51 56.36
N VAL A 533 -70.64 88.23 56.25
CA VAL A 533 -71.90 87.74 56.83
C VAL A 533 -71.84 87.76 58.36
N ALA A 534 -70.70 87.44 58.98
CA ALA A 534 -70.50 87.53 60.42
C ALA A 534 -70.58 88.98 60.92
N ASP A 535 -69.94 89.94 60.23
CA ASP A 535 -70.00 91.37 60.55
C ASP A 535 -71.42 91.95 60.42
N GLU A 536 -72.17 91.52 59.40
CA GLU A 536 -73.55 91.97 59.18
C GLU A 536 -74.52 91.33 60.19
N LEU A 537 -74.26 90.09 60.61
CA LEU A 537 -74.96 89.42 61.71
C LEU A 537 -74.68 90.12 63.06
N GLU A 538 -73.45 90.55 63.30
CA GLU A 538 -73.07 91.30 64.51
C GLU A 538 -73.71 92.69 64.55
N LYS A 539 -73.89 93.34 63.39
CA LYS A 539 -74.69 94.58 63.24
C LYS A 539 -76.18 94.39 63.51
N GLU A 540 -76.79 93.32 63.00
CA GLU A 540 -78.21 93.01 63.20
C GLU A 540 -78.51 92.62 64.67
N LEU A 541 -77.54 92.03 65.38
CA LEU A 541 -77.64 91.70 66.82
C LEU A 541 -77.22 92.86 67.76
N GLY A 542 -76.70 93.97 67.24
CA GLY A 542 -76.06 95.05 67.99
C GLY A 542 -76.74 96.41 67.85
N SER A 543 -78.04 96.51 68.14
CA SER A 543 -78.70 97.78 68.46
C SER A 543 -79.85 97.58 69.47
N ASP A 544 -79.49 97.32 70.74
CA ASP A 544 -80.33 97.70 71.87
C ASP A 544 -79.46 98.00 73.11
N GLU A 545 -79.89 99.01 73.85
CA GLU A 545 -79.10 99.86 74.74
C GLU A 545 -78.59 99.23 76.07
N MET A 546 -77.49 99.82 76.53
CA MET A 546 -77.12 100.12 77.94
C MET A 546 -76.61 99.02 78.88
N GLY A 547 -75.42 99.29 79.43
CA GLY A 547 -75.27 99.33 80.89
C GLY A 547 -74.15 98.48 81.48
N GLU A 548 -73.05 99.17 81.83
CA GLU A 548 -72.29 99.02 83.09
C GLU A 548 -71.81 97.61 83.47
N GLU A 549 -70.52 97.37 83.24
CA GLU A 549 -69.46 97.44 84.26
C GLU A 549 -69.29 96.14 85.08
N THR A 550 -68.09 95.58 84.88
CA THR A 550 -67.31 94.83 85.88
C THR A 550 -67.89 93.50 86.38
N ARG A 551 -67.31 92.38 85.94
CA ARG A 551 -66.25 91.65 86.66
C ARG A 551 -66.00 90.26 86.07
N GLN A 552 -64.71 89.98 85.87
CA GLN A 552 -63.98 88.78 86.28
C GLN A 552 -64.42 87.38 85.80
N MET A 553 -63.43 86.73 85.17
CA MET A 553 -62.77 85.47 85.57
C MET A 553 -63.03 84.22 84.74
N ASP A 554 -61.88 83.62 84.39
CA ASP A 554 -61.52 82.19 84.35
C ASP A 554 -62.37 81.24 83.49
N MET A 555 -61.78 80.72 82.40
CA MET A 555 -60.88 79.55 82.39
C MET A 555 -60.22 79.37 81.03
#